data_AF-A0A225V4X7-F1
#
_entry.id   AF-A0A225V4X7-F1
#
_cell.length_a   1.000
_cell.length_b   1.000
_cell.length_c   1.000
_cell.angle_alpha   90.00
_cell.angle_beta   90.00
_cell.angle_gamma   90.00
#
_symmetry.space_group_name_H-M   'P 1'
#
loop_
_entity.id
_entity.type
_entity.pdbx_description
1 polymer ?
#
loop_
_entity_poly.entity_id
_entity_poly.type
_entity_poly.pdbx_seq_one_letter_code
_entity_poly.pdbx_strand_id
1 'polypeptide(L)'
;MRKLVTSGNTFGHYPCALYATDVTFQQVNRPAGNMAEAMPYYSAKPKLYGLKAEVSVNPRGFAIYCTKYERGNTTDITNFRNNMEFHSSRRLKVEADRSLPDYGNLLAEFPEEWVVLIDKGYQGLGDHLRCIHHA
;
A
#
# COMPACT_ATOMS: atom_id res chain seq x y z
N MET A 1 5.57 -15.70 -0.84
CA MET A 1 6.77 -15.17 -1.52
C MET A 1 7.48 -16.21 -2.39
N ARG A 2 7.58 -17.49 -1.94
CA ARG A 2 8.28 -18.59 -2.63
C ARG A 2 8.09 -18.63 -4.13
N LYS A 3 6.84 -18.68 -4.59
CA LYS A 3 6.52 -18.75 -6.02
C LYS A 3 7.09 -17.57 -6.80
N LEU A 4 7.06 -16.35 -6.26
CA LEU A 4 7.60 -15.16 -6.93
C LEU A 4 9.11 -15.29 -7.11
N VAL A 5 9.82 -15.67 -6.05
CA VAL A 5 11.28 -15.84 -6.05
C VAL A 5 11.70 -16.96 -7.00
N THR A 6 11.12 -18.16 -6.87
CA THR A 6 11.54 -19.33 -7.66
C THR A 6 11.17 -19.25 -9.14
N SER A 7 10.23 -18.38 -9.51
CA SER A 7 9.83 -18.17 -10.91
C SER A 7 10.38 -16.88 -11.53
N GLY A 8 11.25 -16.15 -10.80
CA GLY A 8 11.82 -14.88 -11.29
C GLY A 8 10.78 -13.78 -11.48
N ASN A 9 9.64 -13.84 -10.80
CA ASN A 9 8.53 -12.90 -10.89
C ASN A 9 8.52 -11.91 -9.72
N THR A 10 9.68 -11.44 -9.30
CA THR A 10 9.83 -10.39 -8.27
C THR A 10 9.92 -9.01 -8.93
N PHE A 11 9.84 -7.93 -8.14
CA PHE A 11 10.08 -6.59 -8.69
C PHE A 11 11.54 -6.46 -9.12
N GLY A 12 11.79 -5.88 -10.29
CA GLY A 12 13.14 -5.77 -10.85
C GLY A 12 14.12 -5.01 -9.95
N HIS A 13 13.69 -3.89 -9.37
CA HIS A 13 14.51 -3.06 -8.47
C HIS A 13 14.34 -3.38 -6.99
N TYR A 14 13.28 -4.10 -6.62
CA TYR A 14 12.91 -4.38 -5.23
C TYR A 14 12.56 -5.87 -5.02
N PRO A 15 13.51 -6.80 -5.25
CA PRO A 15 13.21 -8.23 -5.31
C PRO A 15 12.70 -8.83 -3.98
N CYS A 16 12.94 -8.15 -2.86
CA CYS A 16 12.47 -8.52 -1.53
C CYS A 16 11.05 -8.03 -1.20
N ALA A 17 10.46 -7.14 -2.02
CA ALA A 17 9.11 -6.65 -1.82
C ALA A 17 8.08 -7.67 -2.31
N LEU A 18 7.09 -7.98 -1.46
CA LEU A 18 6.03 -8.94 -1.76
C LEU A 18 4.97 -8.35 -2.69
N TYR A 19 4.62 -7.09 -2.48
CA TYR A 19 3.65 -6.32 -3.25
C TYR A 19 3.94 -4.82 -3.08
N ALA A 20 3.37 -4.01 -3.96
CA ALA A 20 3.33 -2.57 -3.84
C ALA A 20 1.92 -2.13 -3.48
N THR A 21 1.76 -1.04 -2.72
CA THR A 21 0.45 -0.46 -2.44
C THR A 21 0.49 1.04 -2.58
N ASP A 22 -0.59 1.61 -3.12
CA ASP A 22 -0.77 3.05 -3.19
C ASP A 22 -2.26 3.43 -3.21
N VAL A 23 -2.56 4.70 -2.95
CA VAL A 23 -3.89 5.28 -2.98
C VAL A 23 -4.12 5.95 -4.33
N THR A 24 -5.11 5.46 -5.04
CA THR A 24 -5.57 6.03 -6.30
C THR A 24 -6.67 7.06 -6.05
N PHE A 25 -6.67 8.14 -6.83
CA PHE A 25 -7.70 9.18 -6.78
C PHE A 25 -8.56 9.13 -8.05
N GLN A 26 -9.87 8.99 -7.88
CA GLN A 26 -10.85 9.07 -8.96
C GLN A 26 -11.65 10.36 -8.83
N GLN A 27 -11.54 11.23 -9.83
CA GLN A 27 -12.35 12.45 -9.89
C GLN A 27 -13.84 12.10 -10.00
N VAL A 28 -14.67 12.83 -9.26
CA VAL A 28 -16.13 12.79 -9.35
C VAL A 28 -16.71 14.20 -9.43
N ASN A 29 -18.00 14.30 -9.74
CA ASN A 29 -18.74 15.56 -9.64
C ASN A 29 -18.78 16.04 -8.19
N ARG A 30 -18.84 17.37 -8.00
CA ARG A 30 -19.06 17.94 -6.68
C ARG A 30 -20.37 17.38 -6.09
N PRO A 31 -20.35 16.81 -4.88
CA PRO A 31 -21.57 16.36 -4.21
C PRO A 31 -22.59 17.49 -4.10
N ALA A 32 -23.88 17.16 -4.26
CA ALA A 32 -24.96 18.08 -3.95
C ALA A 32 -24.98 18.39 -2.45
N GLY A 33 -25.49 19.56 -2.09
CA GLY A 33 -25.55 20.01 -0.70
C GLY A 33 -24.67 21.22 -0.41
N ASN A 34 -24.53 21.53 0.87
CA ASN A 34 -23.78 22.69 1.33
C ASN A 34 -22.26 22.46 1.25
N MET A 35 -21.49 23.50 1.57
CA MET A 35 -20.03 23.41 1.51
C MET A 35 -19.46 22.35 2.47
N ALA A 36 -20.03 22.20 3.68
CA ALA A 36 -19.55 21.23 4.67
C ALA A 36 -19.78 19.77 4.24
N GLU A 37 -20.83 19.50 3.46
CA GLU A 37 -21.11 18.17 2.91
C GLU A 37 -20.20 17.83 1.73
N ALA A 38 -19.83 18.82 0.92
CA ALA A 38 -18.98 18.62 -0.25
C ALA A 38 -17.48 18.56 0.11
N MET A 39 -17.02 19.33 1.11
CA MET A 39 -15.61 19.49 1.43
C MET A 39 -14.86 18.19 1.76
N PRO A 40 -15.45 17.17 2.40
CA PRO A 40 -14.76 15.91 2.64
C PRO A 40 -14.32 15.21 1.35
N TYR A 41 -15.01 15.45 0.24
CA TYR A 41 -14.65 14.88 -1.06
C TYR A 41 -13.62 15.71 -1.82
N TYR A 42 -13.32 16.93 -1.36
CA TYR A 42 -12.35 17.80 -2.00
C TYR A 42 -10.93 17.42 -1.61
N SER A 43 -10.10 17.07 -2.58
CA SER A 43 -8.68 16.83 -2.38
C SER A 43 -7.87 18.08 -2.72
N ALA A 44 -7.05 18.56 -1.78
CA ALA A 44 -6.20 19.75 -2.00
C ALA A 44 -5.17 19.56 -3.14
N LYS A 45 -4.82 18.31 -3.43
CA LYS A 45 -4.04 17.88 -4.60
C LYS A 45 -4.80 16.70 -5.20
N PRO A 46 -5.44 16.83 -6.37
CA PRO A 46 -5.20 17.82 -7.43
C PRO A 46 -6.11 19.09 -7.43
N LYS A 47 -6.77 19.47 -6.31
CA LYS A 47 -7.82 20.51 -6.25
C LYS A 47 -9.14 20.11 -6.92
N LEU A 48 -9.51 18.84 -6.77
CA LEU A 48 -10.72 18.26 -7.36
C LEU A 48 -11.54 17.53 -6.29
N TYR A 49 -12.84 17.40 -6.55
CA TYR A 49 -13.68 16.46 -5.81
C TYR A 49 -13.44 15.05 -6.32
N GLY A 50 -13.34 14.09 -5.42
CA GLY A 50 -13.02 12.73 -5.77
C GLY A 50 -13.21 11.75 -4.64
N LEU A 51 -12.97 10.50 -5.02
CA LEU A 51 -12.91 9.36 -4.13
C LEU A 51 -11.49 8.80 -4.18
N LYS A 52 -11.08 8.20 -3.07
CA LYS A 52 -9.79 7.53 -2.95
C LYS A 52 -9.98 6.05 -2.72
N ALA A 53 -9.13 5.21 -3.27
CA ALA A 53 -9.10 3.79 -2.94
C ALA A 53 -7.66 3.32 -2.92
N GLU A 54 -7.31 2.58 -1.87
CA GLU A 54 -6.02 1.93 -1.80
C GLU A 54 -6.03 0.66 -2.64
N VAL A 55 -5.01 0.49 -3.47
CA VAL A 55 -4.84 -0.65 -4.35
C VAL A 55 -3.47 -1.26 -4.10
N SER A 56 -3.45 -2.57 -3.80
CA SER A 56 -2.22 -3.34 -3.71
C SER A 56 -2.02 -4.19 -4.96
N VAL A 57 -0.81 -4.18 -5.52
CA VAL A 57 -0.44 -4.88 -6.76
C VAL A 57 0.73 -5.83 -6.54
N ASN A 58 0.70 -6.99 -7.20
CA ASN A 58 1.84 -7.91 -7.20
C ASN A 58 2.94 -7.45 -8.19
N PRO A 59 4.13 -8.08 -8.17
CA PRO A 59 5.21 -7.70 -9.08
C PRO A 59 4.92 -7.87 -10.57
N ARG A 60 3.85 -8.59 -10.93
CA ARG A 60 3.41 -8.79 -12.31
C ARG A 60 2.41 -7.71 -12.76
N GLY A 61 2.09 -6.74 -11.90
CA GLY A 61 1.17 -5.64 -12.19
C GLY A 61 -0.32 -5.96 -11.99
N PHE A 62 -0.65 -7.11 -11.40
CA PHE A 62 -2.05 -7.45 -11.10
C PHE A 62 -2.45 -6.95 -9.72
N ALA A 63 -3.63 -6.34 -9.62
CA ALA A 63 -4.24 -6.00 -8.34
C ALA A 63 -4.52 -7.28 -7.54
N ILE A 64 -4.04 -7.31 -6.30
CA ILE A 64 -4.27 -8.40 -5.34
C ILE A 64 -5.27 -8.00 -4.26
N TYR A 65 -5.50 -6.70 -4.09
CA TYR A 65 -6.44 -6.15 -3.14
C TYR A 65 -6.81 -4.71 -3.51
N CYS A 66 -8.02 -4.31 -3.19
CA CYS A 66 -8.53 -2.95 -3.36
C CYS A 66 -9.50 -2.65 -2.22
N THR A 67 -9.34 -1.52 -1.54
CA THR A 67 -10.28 -1.11 -0.49
C THR A 67 -11.60 -0.64 -1.09
N LYS A 68 -12.62 -0.49 -0.23
CA LYS A 68 -13.75 0.38 -0.58
C LYS A 68 -13.24 1.81 -0.77
N TYR A 69 -14.04 2.62 -1.45
CA TYR A 69 -13.72 4.01 -1.64
C TYR A 69 -13.80 4.78 -0.31
N GLU A 70 -12.94 5.77 -0.20
CA GLU A 70 -12.84 6.75 0.86
C GLU A 70 -13.03 8.15 0.29
N ARG A 71 -13.23 9.10 1.20
CA ARG A 71 -13.43 10.52 0.86
C ARG A 71 -12.14 11.12 0.27
N GLY A 72 -12.28 12.04 -0.69
CA GLY A 72 -11.15 12.62 -1.42
C GLY A 72 -10.14 13.40 -0.57
N ASN A 73 -10.54 13.89 0.60
CA ASN A 73 -9.65 14.58 1.54
C ASN A 73 -8.89 13.64 2.49
N THR A 74 -9.19 12.33 2.48
CA THR A 74 -8.49 11.35 3.32
C THR A 74 -7.03 11.27 2.87
N THR A 75 -6.10 11.31 3.83
CA THR A 75 -4.67 11.18 3.53
C THR A 75 -4.31 9.74 3.21
N ASP A 76 -3.24 9.55 2.43
CA ASP A 76 -2.88 8.21 1.96
C ASP A 76 -2.41 7.32 3.12
N ILE A 77 -1.68 7.89 4.08
CA ILE A 77 -1.31 7.19 5.32
C ILE A 77 -2.51 6.80 6.18
N THR A 78 -3.58 7.61 6.22
CA THR A 78 -4.81 7.23 6.94
C THR A 78 -5.50 6.06 6.24
N ASN A 79 -5.56 6.05 4.90
CA ASN A 79 -6.10 4.89 4.16
C ASN A 79 -5.32 3.61 4.49
N PHE A 80 -3.99 3.66 4.42
CA PHE A 80 -3.14 2.52 4.75
C PHE A 80 -3.34 2.03 6.19
N ARG A 81 -3.41 2.95 7.16
CA ARG A 81 -3.64 2.60 8.58
C ARG A 81 -5.01 1.99 8.81
N ASN A 82 -6.05 2.47 8.13
CA ASN A 82 -7.38 1.88 8.20
C ASN A 82 -7.40 0.46 7.61
N ASN A 83 -6.50 0.17 6.66
CA ASN A 83 -6.36 -1.14 6.02
C ASN A 83 -5.25 -2.02 6.66
N MET A 84 -4.77 -1.68 7.86
CA MET A 84 -3.62 -2.35 8.48
C MET A 84 -3.81 -3.85 8.68
N GLU A 85 -5.04 -4.32 8.94
CA GLU A 85 -5.32 -5.75 9.11
C GLU A 85 -4.95 -6.56 7.85
N PHE A 86 -5.29 -6.04 6.67
CA PHE A 86 -4.88 -6.63 5.40
C PHE A 86 -3.36 -6.64 5.29
N HIS A 87 -2.70 -5.52 5.60
CA HIS A 87 -1.24 -5.44 5.45
C HIS A 87 -0.49 -6.36 6.40
N SER A 88 -0.90 -6.41 7.67
CA SER A 88 -0.30 -7.29 8.68
C SER A 88 -0.47 -8.76 8.30
N SER A 89 -1.69 -9.18 7.93
CA SER A 89 -1.93 -10.57 7.51
C SER A 89 -1.19 -10.94 6.22
N ARG A 90 -1.12 -10.02 5.24
CA ARG A 90 -0.51 -10.30 3.93
C ARG A 90 1.01 -10.38 3.98
N ARG A 91 1.67 -9.63 4.88
CA ARG A 91 3.13 -9.60 4.99
C ARG A 91 3.69 -10.79 5.75
N LEU A 92 2.93 -11.44 6.64
CA LEU A 92 3.45 -12.56 7.43
C LEU A 92 4.01 -13.70 6.56
N LYS A 93 5.22 -14.15 6.90
CA LYS A 93 5.87 -15.29 6.28
C LYS A 93 5.11 -16.56 6.66
N VAL A 94 4.79 -17.35 5.64
CA VAL A 94 4.31 -18.72 5.86
C VAL A 94 5.50 -19.66 6.11
N GLU A 95 5.27 -20.84 6.69
CA GLU A 95 6.34 -21.80 7.01
C GLU A 95 7.22 -22.13 5.79
N ALA A 96 6.59 -22.35 4.64
CA ALA A 96 7.29 -22.64 3.38
C ALA A 96 8.17 -21.48 2.88
N ASP A 97 7.95 -20.26 3.37
CA ASP A 97 8.62 -19.03 3.00
C ASP A 97 9.84 -18.74 3.92
N ARG A 98 9.93 -19.34 5.11
CA ARG A 98 10.99 -19.06 6.11
C ARG A 98 12.40 -19.45 5.68
N SER A 99 12.50 -20.44 4.79
CA SER A 99 13.80 -20.87 4.23
C SER A 99 14.26 -20.01 3.05
N LEU A 100 13.45 -19.07 2.59
CA LEU A 100 13.82 -18.21 1.47
C LEU A 100 14.81 -17.13 1.93
N PRO A 101 15.86 -16.87 1.15
CA PRO A 101 16.73 -15.72 1.38
C PRO A 101 15.92 -14.42 1.37
N ASP A 102 16.14 -13.59 2.37
CA ASP A 102 15.48 -12.31 2.54
C ASP A 102 16.52 -11.24 2.84
N TYR A 103 16.69 -10.33 1.89
CA TYR A 103 17.68 -9.24 1.96
C TYR A 103 17.02 -7.87 2.11
N GLY A 104 15.73 -7.83 2.49
CA GLY A 104 15.03 -6.58 2.70
C GLY A 104 15.45 -5.83 3.97
N ASN A 105 15.33 -4.51 3.97
CA ASN A 105 15.60 -3.67 5.13
C ASN A 105 14.73 -4.08 6.35
N LEU A 106 15.21 -3.76 7.56
CA LEU A 106 14.53 -4.02 8.84
C LEU A 106 14.23 -5.51 9.12
N LEU A 107 14.98 -6.43 8.51
CA LEU A 107 14.83 -7.88 8.77
C LEU A 107 15.05 -8.24 10.25
N ALA A 108 15.98 -7.57 10.92
CA ALA A 108 16.28 -7.84 12.34
C ALA A 108 15.11 -7.48 13.26
N GLU A 109 14.34 -6.46 12.91
CA GLU A 109 13.19 -5.97 13.68
C GLU A 109 11.91 -6.74 13.32
N PHE A 110 11.75 -7.12 12.05
CA PHE A 110 10.58 -7.81 11.52
C PHE A 110 10.95 -9.10 10.78
N PRO A 111 11.53 -10.11 11.47
CA PRO A 111 12.05 -11.32 10.83
C PRO A 111 10.96 -12.17 10.15
N GLU A 112 9.74 -12.14 10.69
CA GLU A 112 8.60 -12.92 10.24
C GLU A 112 7.75 -12.20 9.18
N GLU A 113 8.11 -10.99 8.76
CA GLU A 113 7.33 -10.22 7.77
C GLU A 113 8.09 -10.06 6.47
N TRP A 114 7.38 -10.13 5.34
CA TRP A 114 7.85 -9.67 4.05
C TRP A 114 7.74 -8.15 3.92
N VAL A 115 8.54 -7.57 3.03
CA VAL A 115 8.56 -6.13 2.81
C VAL A 115 7.39 -5.69 1.91
N VAL A 116 6.74 -4.58 2.25
CA VAL A 116 5.82 -3.87 1.34
C VAL A 116 6.52 -2.70 0.66
N LEU A 117 6.27 -2.51 -0.64
CA LEU A 117 6.74 -1.34 -1.39
C LEU A 117 5.66 -0.25 -1.32
N ILE A 118 6.05 0.96 -0.93
CA ILE A 118 5.13 2.10 -0.75
C ILE A 118 5.73 3.36 -1.35
N ASP A 119 4.89 4.33 -1.68
CA ASP A 119 5.35 5.66 -2.10
C ASP A 119 6.03 6.44 -0.94
N LYS A 120 6.80 7.47 -1.27
CA LYS A 120 7.40 8.39 -0.29
C LYS A 120 6.36 9.17 0.52
N GLY A 121 5.14 9.35 0.02
CA GLY A 121 4.06 10.05 0.71
C GLY A 121 3.63 9.42 2.04
N TYR A 122 4.00 8.16 2.30
CA TYR A 122 3.66 7.41 3.50
C TYR A 122 4.68 7.59 4.65
N GLN A 123 5.14 8.81 4.89
CA GLN A 123 6.17 9.10 5.89
C GLN A 123 5.78 8.60 7.30
N GLY A 124 6.73 7.97 8.00
CA GLY A 124 6.54 7.43 9.35
C GLY A 124 5.91 6.03 9.42
N LEU A 125 5.67 5.37 8.28
CA LEU A 125 5.26 3.96 8.28
C LEU A 125 6.41 3.01 8.69
N GLY A 126 7.65 3.33 8.33
CA GLY A 126 8.83 2.50 8.62
C GLY A 126 9.09 2.24 10.11
N ASP A 127 8.58 3.10 11.01
CA ASP A 127 8.73 2.93 12.46
C ASP A 127 7.85 1.79 13.02
N HIS A 128 6.87 1.33 12.26
CA HIS A 128 5.85 0.38 12.71
C HIS A 128 5.65 -0.80 11.76
N LEU A 129 6.27 -0.78 10.59
CA LEU A 129 6.17 -1.86 9.63
C LEU A 129 7.38 -1.98 8.73
N ARG A 130 7.58 -3.20 8.24
CA ARG A 130 8.63 -3.50 7.27
C ARG A 130 8.27 -3.02 5.87
N CYS A 131 8.74 -1.83 5.50
CA CYS A 131 8.50 -1.25 4.17
C CYS A 131 9.76 -0.70 3.50
N ILE A 132 9.67 -0.55 2.17
CA ILE A 132 10.60 0.25 1.36
C ILE A 132 9.82 1.41 0.76
N HIS A 133 10.34 2.62 0.94
CA HIS A 133 9.87 3.80 0.21
C HIS A 133 10.54 3.85 -1.16
N HIS A 134 9.76 3.79 -2.23
CA HIS A 134 10.27 4.00 -3.58
C HIS A 134 10.23 5.48 -3.98
N ALA A 135 11.13 5.86 -4.90
CA ALA A 135 11.54 7.24 -5.10
C ALA A 135 10.78 8.03 -6.14
#